data_AF-A0A8T3M4F3-F1
#
_entry.id   AF-A0A8T3M4F3-F1
#
_cell.length_a   1.000
_cell.length_b   1.000
_cell.length_c   1.000
_cell.angle_alpha   90.00
_cell.angle_beta   90.00
_cell.angle_gamma   90.00
#
_symmetry.space_group_name_H-M   'P 1'
#
loop_
_entity.id
_entity.type
_entity.pdbx_description
1 polymer ?
#
loop_
_entity_poly.entity_id
_entity_poly.type
_entity_poly.pdbx_seq_one_letter_code
_entity_poly.pdbx_strand_id
1 'polypeptide(L)'
;MDALRIDWRVASPDGAVVAWLERLGLSLSEGSVSLGPVVLSVVVSEWEDVDRLEVGGDAREHAIPGPDGVLLSALGWATVDAERLAAQLGKPLVGEPQPDPALGATGYRVASASLPLVLLEPATEGRIAAALARLGEGPVALYLDGITLGAGDDATPLANTGTGRAGRLLRPARPSGPFVVALEG
;
A
#
# COMPACT_ATOMS: atom_id res chain seq x y z
N MET A 1 2.10 -3.92 -22.40
CA MET A 1 2.87 -3.82 -21.14
C MET A 1 2.01 -4.49 -20.12
N ASP A 2 2.49 -5.57 -19.52
CA ASP A 2 1.67 -6.35 -18.58
C ASP A 2 1.39 -5.50 -17.34
N ALA A 3 0.16 -5.59 -16.82
CA ALA A 3 -0.23 -4.88 -15.61
C ALA A 3 0.57 -5.41 -14.43
N LEU A 4 1.08 -4.50 -13.58
CA LEU A 4 1.77 -4.90 -12.35
C LEU A 4 0.74 -5.51 -11.39
N ARG A 5 1.09 -6.61 -10.72
CA ARG A 5 0.21 -7.28 -9.79
C ARG A 5 0.70 -7.13 -8.35
N ILE A 6 -0.25 -6.81 -7.47
CA ILE A 6 -0.06 -6.83 -6.01
C ILE A 6 -1.05 -7.85 -5.45
N ASP A 7 -0.54 -8.80 -4.67
CA ASP A 7 -1.37 -9.74 -3.94
C ASP A 7 -1.48 -9.27 -2.48
N TRP A 8 -2.71 -9.08 -2.01
CA TRP A 8 -3.02 -8.96 -0.59
C TRP A 8 -3.38 -10.36 -0.08
N ARG A 9 -2.41 -11.00 0.56
CA ARG A 9 -2.63 -12.32 1.17
C ARG A 9 -3.38 -12.18 2.47
N VAL A 10 -4.43 -12.97 2.63
CA VAL A 10 -5.31 -12.99 3.80
C VAL A 10 -5.59 -14.42 4.25
N ALA A 11 -5.80 -14.63 5.55
CA ALA A 11 -6.26 -15.93 6.06
C ALA A 11 -7.71 -16.26 5.68
N SER A 12 -8.56 -15.26 5.42
CA SER A 12 -9.95 -15.44 4.96
C SER A 12 -10.36 -14.31 4.00
N PRO A 13 -10.90 -14.63 2.81
CA PRO A 13 -11.25 -13.62 1.80
C PRO A 13 -12.47 -12.79 2.21
N ASP A 14 -13.46 -13.37 2.89
CA ASP A 14 -14.69 -12.70 3.32
C ASP A 14 -14.48 -11.79 4.56
N GLY A 15 -13.22 -11.49 4.88
CA GLY A 15 -12.80 -10.78 6.07
C GLY A 15 -12.74 -9.26 5.92
N ALA A 16 -11.94 -8.64 6.78
CA ALA A 16 -11.80 -7.19 6.89
C ALA A 16 -11.35 -6.51 5.58
N VAL A 17 -10.65 -7.21 4.69
CA VAL A 17 -10.12 -6.65 3.43
C VAL A 17 -11.23 -6.39 2.40
N VAL A 18 -12.19 -7.30 2.23
CA VAL A 18 -13.33 -7.09 1.32
C VAL A 18 -14.19 -5.93 1.81
N ALA A 19 -14.57 -5.95 3.09
CA ALA A 19 -15.32 -4.84 3.69
C ALA A 19 -14.57 -3.50 3.57
N TRP A 20 -13.24 -3.54 3.66
CA TRP A 20 -12.39 -2.36 3.50
C TRP A 20 -12.34 -1.86 2.04
N LEU A 21 -12.25 -2.75 1.05
CA LEU A 21 -12.33 -2.40 -0.37
C LEU A 21 -13.71 -1.82 -0.73
N GLU A 22 -14.78 -2.43 -0.25
CA GLU A 22 -16.15 -1.94 -0.48
C GLU A 22 -16.35 -0.53 0.09
N ARG A 23 -15.75 -0.23 1.25
CA ARG A 23 -15.76 1.12 1.82
C ARG A 23 -15.07 2.16 0.94
N LEU A 24 -14.10 1.74 0.13
CA LEU A 24 -13.47 2.58 -0.87
C LEU A 24 -14.27 2.69 -2.18
N GLY A 25 -15.45 2.07 -2.23
CA GLY A 25 -16.22 1.91 -3.46
C GLY A 25 -15.59 0.89 -4.42
N LEU A 26 -14.58 0.13 -3.99
CA LEU A 26 -13.93 -0.89 -4.79
C LEU A 26 -14.67 -2.22 -4.64
N SER A 27 -15.12 -2.79 -5.75
CA SER A 27 -15.71 -4.13 -5.77
C SER A 27 -14.71 -5.12 -6.34
N LEU A 28 -14.50 -6.23 -5.63
CA LEU A 28 -13.72 -7.33 -6.16
C LEU A 28 -14.54 -8.06 -7.23
N SER A 29 -13.89 -8.40 -8.33
CA SER A 29 -14.38 -9.38 -9.30
C SER A 29 -13.39 -10.52 -9.38
N GLU A 30 -13.88 -11.75 -9.19
CA GLU A 30 -13.05 -12.96 -9.15
C GLU A 30 -11.86 -12.83 -8.17
N GLY A 31 -12.06 -12.09 -7.07
CA GLY A 31 -11.02 -11.83 -6.07
C GLY A 31 -10.02 -10.74 -6.44
N SER A 32 -10.24 -9.93 -7.48
CA SER A 32 -9.32 -8.85 -7.89
C SER A 32 -10.02 -7.54 -8.22
N VAL A 33 -9.28 -6.42 -8.21
CA VAL A 33 -9.72 -5.08 -8.62
C VAL A 33 -8.59 -4.31 -9.29
N SER A 34 -8.90 -3.47 -10.30
CA SER A 34 -7.89 -2.62 -10.94
C SER A 34 -7.76 -1.27 -10.22
N LEU A 35 -6.52 -0.80 -10.05
CA LEU A 35 -6.13 0.48 -9.47
C LEU A 35 -5.28 1.27 -10.48
N GLY A 36 -5.87 1.58 -11.64
CA GLY A 36 -5.14 2.08 -12.81
C GLY A 36 -4.36 0.97 -13.53
N PRO A 37 -3.03 1.10 -13.74
CA PRO A 37 -2.23 0.07 -14.41
C PRO A 37 -1.85 -1.11 -13.49
N VAL A 38 -2.36 -1.13 -12.25
CA VAL A 38 -2.05 -2.15 -11.23
C VAL A 38 -3.29 -2.97 -10.93
N VAL A 39 -3.11 -4.28 -10.80
CA VAL A 39 -4.16 -5.21 -10.34
C VAL A 39 -3.86 -5.60 -8.90
N LEU A 40 -4.80 -5.30 -8.01
CA LEU A 40 -4.78 -5.78 -6.63
C LEU A 40 -5.64 -7.05 -6.54
N SER A 41 -5.04 -8.17 -6.15
CA SER A 41 -5.75 -9.43 -5.93
C SER A 41 -5.77 -9.78 -4.45
N VAL A 42 -6.90 -10.25 -3.94
CA VAL A 42 -7.02 -10.80 -2.60
C VAL A 42 -6.82 -12.31 -2.70
N VAL A 43 -5.76 -12.81 -2.08
CA VAL A 43 -5.35 -14.22 -2.20
C VAL A 43 -5.47 -14.89 -0.84
N VAL A 44 -6.22 -15.98 -0.77
CA VAL A 44 -6.33 -16.77 0.46
C VAL A 44 -5.02 -17.52 0.71
N SER A 45 -4.48 -17.39 1.90
CA SER A 45 -3.33 -18.14 2.37
C SER A 45 -3.78 -19.28 3.28
N GLU A 46 -3.16 -20.45 3.14
CA GLU A 46 -3.38 -21.59 4.04
C GLU A 46 -2.72 -21.38 5.42
N TRP A 47 -1.92 -20.32 5.57
CA TRP A 47 -1.21 -20.02 6.81
C TRP A 47 -2.07 -19.13 7.69
N GLU A 48 -2.31 -19.60 8.92
CA GLU A 48 -2.98 -18.81 9.95
C GLU A 48 -2.19 -17.51 10.19
N ASP A 49 -2.90 -16.38 10.33
CA ASP A 49 -2.35 -15.03 10.56
C ASP A 49 -1.63 -14.31 9.41
N VAL A 50 -1.86 -14.71 8.16
CA VAL A 50 -1.39 -13.92 7.02
C VAL A 50 -2.29 -12.71 6.75
N ASP A 51 -1.69 -11.52 6.78
CA ASP A 51 -2.24 -10.23 6.34
C ASP A 51 -1.07 -9.39 5.78
N ARG A 52 -0.71 -9.61 4.50
CA ARG A 52 0.53 -9.08 3.89
C ARG A 52 0.34 -8.74 2.41
N LEU A 53 1.01 -7.68 1.97
CA LEU A 53 1.15 -7.34 0.55
C LEU A 53 2.38 -8.02 -0.05
N GLU A 54 2.22 -8.57 -1.24
CA GLU A 54 3.29 -9.15 -2.06
C GLU A 54 3.25 -8.58 -3.47
N VAL A 55 4.41 -8.41 -4.09
CA VAL A 55 4.50 -8.03 -5.51
C VAL A 55 4.65 -9.31 -6.34
N GLY A 56 3.71 -9.55 -7.24
CA GLY A 56 3.72 -10.70 -8.16
C GLY A 56 4.20 -10.30 -9.55
N GLY A 57 4.98 -11.17 -10.18
CA GLY A 57 5.34 -11.10 -11.60
C GLY A 57 4.76 -12.30 -12.35
N ASP A 58 4.14 -12.03 -13.50
CA ASP A 58 3.62 -13.01 -14.47
C ASP A 58 2.34 -13.78 -14.10
N ALA A 59 1.17 -13.19 -14.38
CA ALA A 59 -0.07 -13.94 -14.62
C ALA A 59 -0.98 -13.22 -15.64
N ARG A 60 -1.54 -13.98 -16.58
CA ARG A 60 -2.52 -13.52 -17.59
C ARG A 60 -3.93 -13.42 -16.99
N GLU A 61 -4.61 -12.32 -17.34
CA GLU A 61 -6.08 -12.07 -17.48
C GLU A 61 -7.02 -12.66 -16.40
N HIS A 62 -7.85 -11.93 -15.66
CA HIS A 62 -8.76 -10.86 -16.07
C HIS A 62 -8.99 -9.90 -14.89
N ALA A 63 -8.54 -8.65 -14.97
CA ALA A 63 -8.92 -7.63 -14.00
C ALA A 63 -10.14 -6.86 -14.54
N ILE A 64 -11.17 -6.68 -13.73
CA ILE A 64 -12.22 -5.71 -14.05
C ILE A 64 -11.69 -4.32 -13.69
N PRO A 65 -11.85 -3.31 -14.57
CA PRO A 65 -11.55 -1.93 -14.20
C PRO A 65 -12.18 -1.60 -12.84
N GLY A 66 -11.39 -1.03 -11.92
CA GLY A 66 -11.96 -0.46 -10.71
C GLY A 66 -12.93 0.69 -11.07
N PRO A 67 -13.61 1.28 -10.08
CA PRO A 67 -14.39 2.49 -10.30
C PRO A 67 -13.56 3.52 -11.04
N ASP A 68 -14.17 4.19 -12.02
CA ASP A 68 -13.49 5.23 -12.79
C ASP A 68 -12.80 6.23 -11.83
N GLY A 69 -11.48 6.31 -11.91
CA GLY A 69 -10.68 7.33 -11.22
C GLY A 69 -9.82 6.87 -10.04
N VAL A 70 -9.98 5.65 -9.49
CA VAL A 70 -9.08 5.18 -8.40
C VAL A 70 -7.75 4.65 -8.95
N LEU A 71 -6.64 5.22 -8.47
CA LEU A 71 -5.29 4.91 -8.98
C LEU A 71 -4.33 4.57 -7.83
N LEU A 72 -3.54 3.50 -7.98
CA LEU A 72 -2.40 3.27 -7.10
C LEU A 72 -1.26 4.24 -7.47
N SER A 73 -1.07 5.26 -6.64
CA SER A 73 -0.07 6.30 -6.85
C SER A 73 1.32 5.87 -6.41
N ALA A 74 1.40 5.09 -5.34
CA ALA A 74 2.65 4.51 -4.88
C ALA A 74 2.44 3.25 -4.03
N LEU A 75 3.45 2.39 -4.01
CA LEU A 75 3.60 1.30 -3.04
C LEU A 75 4.57 1.70 -1.94
N GLY A 76 4.15 1.58 -0.69
CA GLY A 76 5.02 1.73 0.48
C GLY A 76 5.70 0.42 0.83
N TRP A 77 7.03 0.45 0.97
CA TRP A 77 7.86 -0.70 1.29
C TRP A 77 8.61 -0.46 2.60
N ALA A 78 8.28 -1.21 3.65
CA ALA A 78 8.99 -1.14 4.92
C ALA A 78 10.41 -1.68 4.79
N THR A 79 11.38 -0.94 5.30
CA THR A 79 12.81 -1.31 5.33
C THR A 79 13.46 -0.77 6.59
N VAL A 80 14.50 -1.42 7.10
CA VAL A 80 15.30 -0.87 8.20
C VAL A 80 16.33 0.15 7.70
N ASP A 81 16.58 0.19 6.39
CA ASP A 81 17.57 1.04 5.74
C ASP A 81 17.14 1.30 4.28
N ALA A 82 16.70 2.53 4.01
CA ALA A 82 16.20 2.94 2.70
C ALA A 82 17.34 3.07 1.66
N GLU A 83 18.51 3.57 2.04
CA GLU A 83 19.63 3.75 1.13
C GLU A 83 20.18 2.40 0.66
N ARG A 84 20.37 1.47 1.59
CA ARG A 84 20.80 0.09 1.28
C ARG A 84 19.82 -0.59 0.34
N LEU A 85 18.51 -0.51 0.63
CA LEU A 85 17.51 -1.15 -0.21
C LEU A 85 17.44 -0.50 -1.61
N ALA A 86 17.51 0.82 -1.70
CA ALA A 86 17.57 1.54 -2.98
C ALA A 86 18.79 1.09 -3.81
N ALA A 87 19.96 0.97 -3.19
CA ALA A 87 21.17 0.46 -3.83
C ALA A 87 21.01 -1.00 -4.32
N GLN A 88 20.39 -1.88 -3.52
CA GLN A 88 20.10 -3.26 -3.91
C GLN A 88 19.13 -3.35 -5.10
N LEU A 89 18.15 -2.45 -5.16
CA LEU A 89 17.23 -2.34 -6.30
C LEU A 89 17.89 -1.74 -7.55
N GLY A 90 19.11 -1.19 -7.43
CA GLY A 90 19.77 -0.45 -8.50
C GLY A 90 19.01 0.81 -8.90
N LYS A 91 18.27 1.42 -7.96
CA LYS A 91 17.44 2.61 -8.20
C LYS A 91 17.82 3.73 -7.23
N PRO A 92 18.07 4.96 -7.71
CA PRO A 92 18.39 6.07 -6.82
C PRO A 92 17.15 6.56 -6.06
N LEU A 93 17.39 7.09 -4.86
CA LEU A 93 16.42 7.90 -4.13
C LEU A 93 16.20 9.25 -4.83
N VAL A 94 14.99 9.82 -4.72
CA VAL A 94 14.57 11.02 -5.45
C VAL A 94 13.96 12.07 -4.53
N GLY A 95 14.55 13.26 -4.56
CA GLY A 95 14.14 14.40 -3.75
C GLY A 95 14.44 14.21 -2.25
N GLU A 96 13.92 15.12 -1.44
CA GLU A 96 14.13 15.08 0.01
C GLU A 96 13.26 14.01 0.69
N PRO A 97 13.77 13.34 1.75
CA PRO A 97 12.99 12.45 2.58
C PRO A 97 11.76 13.15 3.17
N GLN A 98 10.63 12.45 3.23
CA GLN A 98 9.35 13.01 3.66
C GLN A 98 8.91 12.38 4.98
N PRO A 99 8.61 13.16 6.04
CA PRO A 99 8.09 12.60 7.27
C PRO A 99 6.68 12.03 7.06
N ASP A 100 6.44 10.84 7.57
CA ASP A 100 5.13 10.18 7.64
C ASP A 100 4.81 9.84 9.12
N PRO A 101 4.40 10.84 9.92
CA PRO A 101 4.22 10.66 11.36
C PRO A 101 3.11 9.67 11.69
N ALA A 102 2.11 9.50 10.81
CA ALA A 102 1.07 8.52 11.03
C ALA A 102 1.58 7.10 10.84
N LEU A 103 2.44 6.84 9.86
CA LEU A 103 3.09 5.54 9.77
C LEU A 103 4.27 5.40 10.76
N GLY A 104 4.73 6.50 11.36
CA GLY A 104 5.90 6.51 12.25
C GLY A 104 7.19 6.29 11.47
N ALA A 105 7.26 6.84 10.27
CA ALA A 105 8.35 6.59 9.32
C ALA A 105 8.83 7.87 8.63
N THR A 106 10.00 7.76 8.02
CA THR A 106 10.48 8.65 6.98
C THR A 106 10.33 7.93 5.64
N GLY A 107 9.65 8.57 4.69
CA GLY A 107 9.45 8.08 3.34
C GLY A 107 10.53 8.57 2.38
N TYR A 108 11.11 7.66 1.62
CA TYR A 108 12.10 7.93 0.58
C TYR A 108 11.55 7.46 -0.76
N ARG A 109 11.37 8.38 -1.70
CA ARG A 109 10.87 8.04 -3.03
C ARG A 109 11.98 7.44 -3.88
N VAL A 110 11.65 6.42 -4.65
CA VAL A 110 12.59 5.76 -5.57
C VAL A 110 12.17 6.04 -7.00
N ALA A 111 13.14 6.31 -7.88
CA ALA A 111 12.90 6.42 -9.31
C ALA A 111 12.46 5.07 -9.89
N SER A 112 11.17 4.87 -10.11
CA SER A 112 10.59 3.65 -10.69
C SER A 112 9.73 4.00 -11.90
N ALA A 113 9.87 3.21 -12.98
CA ALA A 113 9.22 3.49 -14.26
C ALA A 113 7.77 2.93 -14.35
N SER A 114 7.44 1.92 -13.55
CA SER A 114 6.17 1.19 -13.66
C SER A 114 5.22 1.44 -12.49
N LEU A 115 5.74 1.58 -11.27
CA LEU A 115 4.98 1.94 -10.07
C LEU A 115 5.89 2.73 -9.13
N PRO A 116 5.53 3.97 -8.74
CA PRO A 116 6.30 4.71 -7.75
C PRO A 116 6.41 3.92 -6.44
N LEU A 117 7.63 3.82 -5.93
CA LEU A 117 7.93 3.13 -4.69
C LEU A 117 8.35 4.16 -3.65
N VAL A 118 7.79 4.05 -2.45
CA VAL A 118 8.19 4.81 -1.27
C VAL A 118 8.79 3.82 -0.28
N LEU A 119 10.09 3.93 -0.03
CA LEU A 119 10.74 3.18 1.04
C LEU A 119 10.41 3.85 2.37
N LEU A 120 9.90 3.07 3.32
CA LEU A 120 9.45 3.54 4.61
C LEU A 120 10.43 3.03 5.67
N GLU A 121 11.30 3.93 6.11
CA GLU A 121 12.24 3.66 7.20
C GLU A 121 11.63 4.14 8.52
N PRO A 122 11.60 3.33 9.59
CA PRO A 122 11.07 3.75 10.88
C PRO A 122 11.79 4.99 11.42
N ALA A 123 11.02 6.02 11.77
CA ALA A 123 11.52 7.19 12.47
C ALA A 123 11.22 7.13 13.98
N THR A 124 10.24 6.30 14.36
CA THR A 124 9.77 6.11 15.74
C THR A 124 9.35 4.66 15.98
N GLU A 125 9.04 4.30 17.23
CA GLU A 125 8.38 3.04 17.60
C GLU A 125 6.89 3.05 17.16
N GLY A 126 6.66 3.25 15.86
CA GLY A 126 5.34 3.41 15.26
C GLY A 126 4.85 2.20 14.46
N ARG A 127 3.96 2.47 13.52
CA ARG A 127 3.31 1.45 12.69
C ARG A 127 4.30 0.69 11.81
N ILE A 128 5.27 1.38 11.20
CA ILE A 128 6.29 0.73 10.37
C ILE A 128 7.25 -0.11 11.21
N ALA A 129 7.66 0.35 12.39
CA ALA A 129 8.45 -0.48 13.32
C ALA A 129 7.69 -1.76 13.71
N ALA A 130 6.40 -1.64 14.04
CA ALA A 130 5.54 -2.78 14.36
C ALA A 130 5.34 -3.74 13.18
N ALA A 131 5.29 -3.22 11.95
CA ALA A 131 5.21 -4.02 10.73
C ALA A 131 6.50 -4.80 10.49
N LEU A 132 7.66 -4.13 10.55
CA LEU A 132 8.97 -4.78 10.40
C LEU A 132 9.20 -5.89 11.43
N ALA A 133 8.83 -5.65 12.68
CA ALA A 133 8.98 -6.64 13.75
C ALA A 133 8.15 -7.92 13.51
N ARG A 134 7.03 -7.82 12.78
CA ARG A 134 6.11 -8.94 12.52
C ARG A 134 6.33 -9.61 11.17
N LEU A 135 6.57 -8.81 10.14
CA LEU A 135 6.52 -9.23 8.74
C LEU A 135 7.89 -9.17 8.06
N GLY A 136 8.89 -8.59 8.72
CA GLY A 136 10.16 -8.23 8.10
C GLY A 136 10.00 -7.11 7.07
N GLU A 137 11.01 -6.93 6.23
CA GLU A 137 10.98 -5.96 5.14
C GLU A 137 10.03 -6.40 4.03
N GLY A 138 9.39 -5.44 3.38
CA GLY A 138 8.45 -5.73 2.29
C GLY A 138 7.39 -4.66 2.05
N PRO A 139 6.53 -4.89 1.04
CA PRO A 139 5.36 -4.06 0.80
C PRO A 139 4.44 -4.03 2.03
N VAL A 140 4.00 -2.84 2.42
CA VAL A 140 3.18 -2.63 3.63
C VAL A 140 2.12 -1.55 3.48
N ALA A 141 2.23 -0.65 2.51
CA ALA A 141 1.26 0.43 2.34
C ALA A 141 0.84 0.64 0.89
N LEU A 142 -0.43 0.98 0.66
CA LEU A 142 -0.94 1.44 -0.63
C LEU A 142 -1.29 2.93 -0.53
N TYR A 143 -0.78 3.73 -1.45
CA TYR A 143 -1.13 5.15 -1.58
C TYR A 143 -2.08 5.31 -2.77
N LEU A 144 -3.34 5.62 -2.51
CA LEU A 144 -4.41 5.64 -3.52
C LEU A 144 -4.85 7.07 -3.82
N ASP A 145 -5.02 7.39 -5.10
CA ASP A 145 -5.67 8.60 -5.60
C ASP A 145 -7.12 8.29 -6.01
N GLY A 146 -7.95 9.34 -6.13
CA GLY A 146 -9.33 9.22 -6.62
C GLY A 146 -10.33 8.62 -5.64
N ILE A 147 -9.93 8.43 -4.39
CA ILE A 147 -10.81 7.97 -3.31
C ILE A 147 -11.60 9.16 -2.76
N THR A 148 -12.92 9.04 -2.76
CA THR A 148 -13.81 9.99 -2.05
C THR A 148 -14.24 9.38 -0.72
N LEU A 149 -13.76 9.94 0.39
CA LEU A 149 -14.15 9.53 1.74
C LEU A 149 -15.33 10.37 2.25
N GLY A 150 -16.30 9.72 2.87
CA GLY A 150 -17.44 10.36 3.51
C GLY A 150 -17.14 10.83 4.94
N ALA A 151 -18.01 11.66 5.51
CA ALA A 151 -17.87 12.20 6.87
C ALA A 151 -17.92 11.13 7.99
N GLY A 152 -18.32 9.89 7.67
CA GLY A 152 -18.34 8.75 8.60
C GLY A 152 -17.15 7.80 8.46
N ASP A 153 -16.20 8.07 7.55
CA ASP A 153 -15.05 7.20 7.38
C ASP A 153 -14.05 7.35 8.52
N ASP A 154 -13.67 6.20 9.09
CA ASP A 154 -12.68 6.09 10.16
C ASP A 154 -11.28 6.26 9.56
N ALA A 155 -10.92 7.52 9.32
CA ALA A 155 -9.71 7.93 8.65
C ALA A 155 -9.01 9.06 9.42
N THR A 156 -7.71 8.92 9.62
CA THR A 156 -6.88 9.92 10.30
C THR A 156 -6.29 10.88 9.26
N PRO A 157 -6.54 12.19 9.35
CA PRO A 157 -5.97 13.17 8.42
C PRO A 157 -4.45 13.28 8.58
N LEU A 158 -3.77 13.41 7.45
CA LEU A 158 -2.31 13.45 7.33
C LEU A 158 -1.91 14.72 6.59
N ALA A 159 -1.23 15.63 7.28
CA ALA A 159 -0.68 16.82 6.64
C ALA A 159 0.46 16.48 5.65
N ASN A 160 1.17 15.38 5.90
CA ASN A 160 2.17 14.82 4.99
C ASN A 160 2.19 13.30 5.07
N THR A 161 2.64 12.67 3.99
CA THR A 161 2.80 11.22 3.85
C THR A 161 4.20 10.93 3.30
N GLY A 162 4.61 9.66 3.28
CA GLY A 162 5.87 9.26 2.65
C GLY A 162 5.99 9.62 1.16
N THR A 163 4.88 9.98 0.49
CA THR A 163 4.89 10.49 -0.89
C THR A 163 5.20 12.00 -1.00
N GLY A 164 5.14 12.73 0.12
CA GLY A 164 5.22 14.20 0.16
C GLY A 164 3.88 14.91 -0.06
N ARG A 165 2.77 14.17 -0.09
CA ARG A 165 1.41 14.70 -0.28
C ARG A 165 0.59 14.56 1.00
N ALA A 166 -0.37 15.45 1.20
CA ALA A 166 -1.41 15.28 2.21
C ALA A 166 -2.30 14.07 1.86
N GLY A 167 -2.98 13.54 2.87
CA GLY A 167 -3.81 12.37 2.70
C GLY A 167 -4.55 11.98 3.96
N ARG A 168 -5.10 10.78 3.96
CA ARG A 168 -5.85 10.22 5.08
C ARG A 168 -5.48 8.75 5.25
N LEU A 169 -4.97 8.38 6.41
CA LEU A 169 -4.74 6.99 6.78
C LEU A 169 -6.07 6.37 7.16
N LEU A 170 -6.52 5.39 6.38
CA LEU A 170 -7.70 4.60 6.75
C LEU A 170 -7.35 3.68 7.91
N ARG A 171 -8.29 3.48 8.83
CA ARG A 171 -8.09 2.57 9.95
C ARG A 171 -7.72 1.17 9.42
N PRO A 172 -6.53 0.65 9.74
CA PRO A 172 -6.13 -0.66 9.27
C PRO A 172 -6.85 -1.76 10.07
N ALA A 173 -7.06 -2.91 9.44
CA ALA A 173 -7.63 -4.10 10.11
C ALA A 173 -6.72 -4.60 11.24
N ARG A 174 -5.39 -4.47 11.06
CA ARG A 174 -4.37 -4.84 12.04
C ARG A 174 -3.42 -3.67 12.33
N PRO A 175 -2.86 -3.54 13.54
CA PRO A 175 -1.91 -2.47 13.86
C PRO A 175 -0.64 -2.47 13.00
N SER A 176 -0.23 -3.63 12.48
CA SER A 176 0.95 -3.83 11.63
C SER A 176 0.70 -3.68 10.13
N GLY A 177 -0.51 -3.27 9.74
CA GLY A 177 -0.90 -3.16 8.35
C GLY A 177 -1.43 -4.47 7.76
N PRO A 178 -1.65 -4.50 6.43
CA PRO A 178 -1.31 -3.45 5.46
C PRO A 178 -2.02 -2.11 5.70
N PHE A 179 -1.34 -1.02 5.39
CA PHE A 179 -1.86 0.34 5.55
C PHE A 179 -2.37 0.88 4.23
N VAL A 180 -3.43 1.67 4.26
CA VAL A 180 -3.86 2.37 3.06
C VAL A 180 -4.10 3.83 3.34
N VAL A 181 -3.52 4.63 2.46
CA VAL A 181 -3.53 6.07 2.53
C VAL A 181 -4.25 6.60 1.30
N ALA A 182 -5.40 7.23 1.50
CA ALA A 182 -6.08 8.00 0.45
C ALA A 182 -5.37 9.34 0.34
N LEU A 183 -4.74 9.63 -0.79
CA LEU A 183 -4.07 10.90 -1.04
C LEU A 183 -5.09 11.98 -1.39
N GLU A 184 -4.81 13.20 -0.93
CA GLU A 184 -5.58 14.38 -1.32
C GLU A 184 -5.00 14.94 -2.64
N GLY A 185 -5.88 15.38 -3.53
CA GLY A 185 -5.55 15.92 -4.86
C GLY A 185 -5.03 17.36 -4.83
#